data_AF-A0A392T1A4-F1
#
_entry.id   AF-A0A392T1A4-F1
#
_cell.length_a   1.000
_cell.length_b   1.000
_cell.length_c   1.000
_cell.angle_alpha   90.00
_cell.angle_beta   90.00
_cell.angle_gamma   90.00
#
_symmetry.space_group_name_H-M   'P 1'
#
loop_
_entity.id
_entity.type
_entity.pdbx_description
1 polymer ?
#
loop_
_entity_poly.entity_id
_entity_poly.type
_entity_poly.pdbx_seq_one_letter_code
_entity_poly.pdbx_strand_id
1 'polypeptide(L)' 'AVDVAIVWETFKREFLRKYFPADVRNRKVIEFMELKQGNLSVAEYSNQV' A
#
# COMPACT_ATOMS: atom_id res chain seq x y z
N ALA A 1 30.80 -13.10 12.10
CA ALA A 1 30.04 -12.09 11.34
C ALA A 1 29.42 -11.15 12.35
N VAL A 2 29.70 -9.85 12.25
CA VAL A 2 29.00 -8.88 13.11
C VAL A 2 27.57 -8.84 12.61
N ASP A 3 26.64 -9.26 13.46
CA ASP A 3 25.22 -9.20 13.16
C ASP A 3 24.82 -7.71 13.15
N VAL A 4 24.90 -7.08 11.98
CA VAL A 4 24.55 -5.67 11.83
C VAL A 4 23.03 -5.60 11.93
N ALA A 5 22.54 -5.23 13.11
CA ALA A 5 21.13 -5.01 13.34
C ALA A 5 20.58 -4.04 12.28
N ILE A 6 19.65 -4.52 11.46
CA ILE A 6 18.95 -3.66 10.50
C ILE A 6 18.04 -2.74 11.32
N VAL A 7 18.36 -1.45 11.33
CA VAL A 7 17.50 -0.44 11.94
C VAL A 7 16.15 -0.47 11.21
N TRP A 8 15.05 -0.43 11.98
CA TRP A 8 13.68 -0.53 11.46
C TRP A 8 13.41 0.45 10.29
N GLU A 9 13.94 1.66 10.36
CA GLU A 9 13.82 2.64 9.27
C GLU A 9 14.49 2.20 7.97
N THR A 10 15.64 1.55 8.05
CA THR A 10 16.33 1.00 6.87
C THR A 10 15.57 -0.17 6.27
N PHE A 11 15.04 -1.07 7.11
CA PHE A 11 14.18 -2.16 6.64
C PHE A 11 12.95 -1.61 5.90
N LYS A 12 12.20 -0.70 6.52
CA LYS A 12 10.98 -0.12 5.93
C LYS A 12 11.27 0.53 4.57
N ARG A 13 12.33 1.34 4.47
CA ARG A 13 12.70 2.01 3.22
C ARG A 13 12.97 1.01 2.09
N GLU A 14 13.83 0.02 2.34
CA GLU A 14 14.19 -0.95 1.30
C GLU A 14 13.03 -1.88 0.94
N PHE A 15 12.22 -2.28 1.93
CA PHE A 15 11.03 -3.08 1.71
C PHE A 15 10.01 -2.36 0.82
N LEU A 16 9.67 -1.11 1.17
CA LEU A 16 8.74 -0.29 0.38
C LEU A 16 9.29 -0.02 -1.02
N ARG A 17 10.59 0.24 -1.17
CA ARG A 17 11.20 0.43 -2.49
C ARG A 17 11.10 -0.81 -3.37
N LYS A 18 11.34 -2.00 -2.80
CA LYS A 18 11.36 -3.27 -3.55
C LYS A 18 9.96 -3.77 -3.92
N TYR A 19 9.01 -3.67 -2.99
CA TYR A 19 7.69 -4.29 -3.12
C TYR A 19 6.57 -3.30 -3.44
N PHE A 20 6.79 -2.01 -3.23
CA PHE A 20 5.84 -0.94 -3.54
C PHE A 20 6.49 0.12 -4.44
N PRO A 21 6.89 -0.24 -5.68
CA PRO A 21 7.45 0.73 -6.61
C PRO A 21 6.44 1.84 -6.93
N ALA A 22 6.95 2.97 -7.42
CA ALA A 22 6.17 4.20 -7.56
C ALA A 22 4.93 4.03 -8.46
N ASP A 23 5.01 3.18 -9.48
CA ASP A 23 3.92 2.83 -10.37
C ASP A 23 2.79 2.06 -9.65
N VAL A 24 3.12 1.12 -8.76
CA VAL A 24 2.14 0.38 -7.94
C VAL A 24 1.45 1.34 -6.97
N ARG A 25 2.22 2.24 -6.33
CA ARG A 25 1.64 3.26 -5.44
C ARG A 25 0.74 4.23 -6.20
N ASN A 26 1.18 4.72 -7.36
CA ASN A 26 0.39 5.63 -8.18
C ASN A 26 -0.91 4.97 -8.67
N ARG A 27 -0.85 3.70 -9.09
CA ARG A 27 -2.06 2.94 -9.44
C ARG A 27 -3.03 2.80 -8.27
N LYS A 28 -2.53 2.48 -7.06
CA LYS A 28 -3.36 2.39 -5.86
C LYS A 28 -3.98 3.74 -5.46
N VAL A 29 -3.28 4.86 -5.70
CA VAL A 29 -3.84 6.21 -5.50
C VAL A 29 -4.95 6.50 -6.51
N ILE A 30 -4.76 6.15 -7.78
CA ILE A 30 -5.81 6.32 -8.81
C ILE A 30 -7.02 5.45 -8.47
N GLU A 31 -6.82 4.18 -8.14
CA GLU A 31 -7.86 3.25 -7.69
C GLU A 31 -8.62 3.84 -6.49
N PHE A 32 -7.91 4.41 -5.51
CA PHE A 32 -8.52 5.09 -4.36
C PHE A 32 -9.31 6.35 -4.73
N MET A 33 -8.85 7.13 -5.70
CA MET A 33 -9.55 8.33 -6.17
C MET A 33 -10.79 7.99 -7.00
N GLU A 34 -10.77 6.86 -7.70
CA GLU A 34 -11.89 6.34 -8.51
C GLU A 34 -12.89 5.51 -7.70
N LEU A 35 -12.46 5.03 -6.53
CA LEU A 35 -13.26 4.32 -5.54
C LEU A 35 -14.39 5.22 -5.03
N LYS A 36 -15.60 5.00 -5.56
CA LYS A 36 -16.84 5.71 -5.17
C LYS A 36 -17.79 4.71 -4.52
N GLN A 37 -18.18 4.99 -3.27
CA GLN A 37 -19.20 4.19 -2.57
C GLN A 37 -20.55 4.17 -3.32
N GLY A 38 -20.89 5.26 -4.03
CA GLY A 38 -22.19 5.37 -4.70
C GLY A 38 -23.34 5.27 -3.69
N ASN A 39 -24.36 4.47 -4.01
CA ASN A 39 -25.50 4.20 -3.12
C ASN A 39 -25.29 2.95 -2.24
N LEU A 40 -24.10 2.33 -2.27
CA LEU A 40 -23.81 1.12 -1.50
C LEU A 40 -23.67 1.45 -0.01
N SER A 41 -24.09 0.53 0.85
CA SER A 41 -23.69 0.56 2.25
C SER A 41 -22.19 0.25 2.39
N VAL A 42 -21.59 0.70 3.49
CA VAL A 42 -20.17 0.43 3.78
C VAL A 42 -19.86 -1.07 3.76
N ALA A 43 -20.79 -1.91 4.25
CA ALA A 43 -20.63 -3.36 4.24
C ALA A 43 -20.64 -3.95 2.82
N GLU A 44 -21.52 -3.46 1.94
CA GLU A 44 -21.57 -3.91 0.53
C GLU A 44 -20.35 -3.44 -0.26
N TYR A 45 -19.85 -2.26 0.04
CA TYR A 45 -18.65 -1.70 -0.58
C TYR A 45 -17.37 -2.45 -0.16
N SER A 46 -17.22 -2.77 1.13
CA SER A 46 -16.07 -3.53 1.64
C SER A 46 -15.97 -4.95 1.09
N ASN A 47 -17.05 -5.51 0.56
CA ASN A 47 -17.04 -6.83 -0.09
C ASN A 47 -16.61 -6.79 -1.56
N GLN A 48 -16.41 -5.60 -2.15
CA GLN A 48 -15.98 -5.41 -3.55
C GLN A 48 -14.47 -5.16 -3.70
N VAL A 49 -13.79 -4.84 -2.59
CA VAL A 49 -12.35 -4.54 -2.49
C VAL A 49 -11.64 -5.72 -1.85
#